data_AF-A0A538DNA6-F1
#
_entry.id   AF-A0A538DNA6-F1
#
_cell.length_a   1.000
_cell.length_b   1.000
_cell.length_c   1.000
_cell.angle_alpha   90.00
_cell.angle_beta   90.00
_cell.angle_gamma   90.00
#
_symmetry.space_group_name_H-M   'P 1'
#
loop_
_entity.id
_entity.type
_entity.pdbx_description
1 polymer ?
#
loop_
_entity_poly.entity_id
_entity_poly.type
_entity_poly.pdbx_seq_one_letter_code
_entity_poly.pdbx_strand_id
1 'polypeptide(L)' 'MASWVLTEQVVWISSLATGFTVVCERCAEMDEAFPSVQGTLALEHLRGTIECARGHQVRVERDGR' A
#
# COMPACT_ATOMS: atom_id res chain seq x y z
N MET A 1 -24.04 14.01 -0.22
CA MET A 1 -23.03 14.09 -1.29
C MET A 1 -21.83 13.28 -0.82
N ALA A 2 -21.63 12.07 -1.35
CA ALA A 2 -20.48 11.25 -0.99
C ALA A 2 -19.23 11.93 -1.58
N SER A 3 -18.36 12.43 -0.70
CA SER A 3 -17.06 12.95 -1.10
C SER A 3 -16.20 11.76 -1.47
N TRP A 4 -16.06 11.50 -2.77
CA TRP A 4 -15.06 10.59 -3.31
C TRP A 4 -13.69 11.23 -3.08
N VAL A 5 -13.23 11.23 -1.84
CA VAL A 5 -11.81 11.45 -1.57
C VAL A 5 -11.12 10.28 -2.26
N LEU A 6 -10.34 10.56 -3.30
CA LEU A 6 -9.34 9.62 -3.79
C LEU A 6 -8.34 9.43 -2.65
N THR A 7 -8.70 8.62 -1.65
CA THR A 7 -7.89 8.43 -0.46
C THR A 7 -6.61 7.76 -0.93
N GLU A 8 -5.50 8.47 -0.79
CA GLU A 8 -4.18 7.92 -1.01
C GLU A 8 -3.98 6.85 0.06
N GLN A 9 -3.89 5.59 -0.35
CA GLN A 9 -3.66 4.49 0.58
C GLN A 9 -2.22 4.57 1.09
N VAL A 10 -2.06 4.65 2.42
CA VAL A 10 -0.75 4.64 3.09
C VAL A 10 -0.65 3.42 4.01
N VAL A 11 0.34 2.57 3.76
CA VAL A 11 0.66 1.41 4.59
C VAL A 11 1.89 1.71 5.44
N TRP A 12 1.80 1.41 6.73
CA TRP A 12 2.93 1.44 7.65
C TRP A 12 3.53 0.06 7.82
N ILE A 13 4.84 -0.08 7.58
CA ILE A 13 5.58 -1.34 7.79
C ILE A 13 6.54 -1.20 8.97
N SER A 14 6.85 -2.32 9.62
CA SER A 14 7.82 -2.35 10.72
C SER A 14 9.18 -1.76 10.31
N SER A 15 9.88 -1.16 11.28
CA SER A 15 11.21 -0.57 11.12
C SER A 15 12.25 -1.51 10.50
N LEU A 16 12.09 -2.84 10.64
CA LEU A 16 13.00 -3.85 10.06
C LEU A 16 12.39 -4.63 8.89
N ALA A 17 11.14 -4.34 8.49
CA ALA A 17 10.51 -5.03 7.37
C ALA A 17 11.17 -4.63 6.05
N THR A 18 11.52 -5.65 5.24
CA THR A 18 12.03 -5.47 3.87
C THR A 18 11.07 -5.99 2.82
N GLY A 19 10.12 -6.85 3.21
CA GLY A 19 9.05 -7.37 2.37
C GLY A 19 7.71 -7.32 3.12
N PHE A 20 6.64 -7.11 2.37
CA PHE A 20 5.29 -6.98 2.92
C PHE A 20 4.23 -7.44 1.90
N THR A 21 3.06 -7.81 2.42
CA THR A 21 1.85 -8.07 1.64
C THR A 21 0.72 -7.25 2.26
N VAL A 22 0.05 -6.45 1.43
CA VAL A 22 -0.98 -5.50 1.86
C VAL A 22 -2.22 -5.67 1.00
N VAL A 23 -3.36 -5.22 1.49
CA VAL A 23 -4.60 -5.16 0.72
C VAL A 23 -4.66 -3.80 0.01
N CYS A 24 -4.84 -3.79 -1.31
CA CYS A 24 -5.20 -2.59 -2.05
C CYS A 24 -6.66 -2.22 -1.74
N GLU A 25 -6.86 -1.11 -1.05
CA GLU A 25 -8.19 -0.67 -0.59
C GLU A 25 -9.13 -0.43 -1.77
N ARG A 26 -8.65 0.18 -2.86
CA ARG A 26 -9.45 0.38 -4.07
C ARG A 26 -9.91 -0.94 -4.71
N CYS A 27 -9.04 -1.94 -4.77
CA CYS A 27 -9.46 -3.26 -5.27
C CYS A 27 -10.49 -3.88 -4.32
N ALA A 28 -10.29 -3.77 -3.01
CA ALA A 28 -11.25 -4.28 -2.03
C ALA A 28 -12.61 -3.59 -2.12
N GLU A 29 -12.66 -2.27 -2.36
CA GLU A 29 -13.89 -1.51 -2.60
C GLU A 29 -14.61 -1.92 -3.90
N MET A 30 -13.86 -2.41 -4.89
CA MET A 30 -14.40 -2.95 -6.14
C MET A 30 -14.80 -4.43 -6.05
N ASP A 31 -14.80 -5.02 -4.85
CA ASP A 31 -15.15 -6.42 -4.58
C ASP A 31 -14.28 -7.44 -5.35
N GLU A 32 -12.99 -7.10 -5.48
CA GLU A 32 -12.02 -8.00 -6.10
C GLU A 32 -11.67 -9.20 -5.22
N ALA A 33 -11.57 -10.38 -5.83
CA ALA A 33 -11.33 -11.63 -5.11
C ALA A 33 -9.94 -11.70 -4.47
N PHE A 34 -8.93 -11.06 -5.09
CA PHE A 34 -7.55 -11.04 -4.61
C PHE A 34 -6.99 -9.62 -4.65
N PRO A 35 -7.39 -8.76 -3.69
CA PRO A 35 -6.96 -7.37 -3.66
C PRO A 35 -5.60 -7.23 -2.97
N SER A 36 -4.70 -8.22 -3.09
CA SER A 36 -3.39 -8.17 -2.42
C SER A 36 -2.32 -7.56 -3.32
N VAL A 37 -1.38 -6.85 -2.69
CA VAL A 37 -0.19 -6.31 -3.33
C VAL A 37 1.01 -6.76 -2.51
N GLN A 38 2.01 -7.29 -3.20
CA GLN A 38 3.28 -7.66 -2.60
C GLN A 38 4.34 -6.66 -3.01
N GLY A 39 5.19 -6.28 -2.07
CA GLY A 39 6.22 -5.29 -2.31
C GLY A 39 7.40 -5.48 -1.38
N THR A 40 8.50 -4.83 -1.76
CA THR A 40 9.71 -4.73 -0.96
C THR A 40 10.09 -3.29 -0.76
N LEU A 41 10.58 -2.95 0.43
CA LEU A 41 11.15 -1.65 0.73
C LEU A 41 12.54 -1.87 1.35
N ALA A 42 13.58 -1.45 0.64
CA ALA A 42 14.94 -1.60 1.14
C ALA A 42 15.13 -0.81 2.46
N LEU A 43 16.05 -1.26 3.32
CA LEU A 43 16.21 -0.72 4.68
C LEU A 43 16.59 0.77 4.67
N GLU A 44 17.33 1.20 3.67
CA GLU A 44 17.73 2.59 3.45
C GLU A 44 16.57 3.53 3.05
N HIS A 45 15.43 2.97 2.64
CA HIS A 45 14.24 3.74 2.26
C HIS A 45 13.22 3.80 3.40
N LEU A 46 12.87 5.03 3.78
CA LEU A 46 11.78 5.31 4.75
C LEU A 46 10.40 5.31 4.09
N ARG A 47 10.35 5.50 2.77
CA ARG A 47 9.10 5.58 2.01
C ARG A 47 9.29 5.01 0.61
N GLY A 48 8.22 4.48 0.06
CA GLY A 48 8.14 4.03 -1.33
C GLY A 48 6.71 4.08 -1.84
N THR A 49 6.58 3.92 -3.16
CA THR A 49 5.28 3.75 -3.80
C THR A 49 5.33 2.46 -4.59
N ILE A 50 4.29 1.65 -4.45
CA ILE A 50 4.10 0.46 -5.27
C ILE A 50 2.75 0.54 -5.98
N GLU A 51 2.61 -0.26 -7.02
CA GLU A 51 1.40 -0.34 -7.82
C GLU A 51 0.80 -1.75 -7.70
N CYS A 52 -0.51 -1.84 -7.49
CA CYS A 52 -1.20 -3.13 -7.61
C CYS A 52 -1.26 -3.57 -9.07
N ALA A 53 -1.59 -4.84 -9.33
CA ALA A 53 -1.72 -5.37 -10.71
C ALA A 53 -2.75 -4.63 -11.59
N ARG A 54 -3.58 -3.75 -11.00
CA ARG A 54 -4.60 -2.94 -11.69
C ARG A 54 -4.23 -1.47 -11.86
N GLY A 55 -3.04 -1.04 -11.45
CA GLY A 55 -2.62 0.35 -11.61
C GLY A 55 -2.92 1.27 -10.42
N HIS A 56 -3.36 0.75 -9.27
CA HIS A 56 -3.59 1.57 -8.09
C HIS A 56 -2.29 1.78 -7.30
N GLN A 57 -1.97 3.03 -7.00
CA GLN A 57 -0.81 3.37 -6.19
C GLN A 57 -1.09 3.17 -4.70
N VAL A 58 -0.15 2.52 -4.03
CA VAL A 58 -0.11 2.33 -2.58
C VAL A 58 1.19 2.93 -2.08
N ARG A 59 1.08 3.92 -1.20
CA ARG A 59 2.24 4.49 -0.52
C ARG A 59 2.59 3.62 0.66
N VAL A 60 3.88 3.40 0.85
CA VAL A 60 4.41 2.59 1.94
C VAL A 60 5.38 3.43 2.73
N GLU A 61 5.18 3.50 4.04
CA GLU A 61 6.02 4.23 4.97
C GLU A 61 6.55 3.27 6.02
N ARG A 62 7.82 3.43 6.37
CA ARG A 62 8.47 2.66 7.43
C ARG A 62 8.17 3.35 8.75
N ASP A 63 7.72 2.58 9.74
CA ASP A 63 7.58 3.07 11.10
C ASP A 63 8.97 3.47 11.63
N GLY A 64 9.13 4.76 11.88
CA GLY A 64 10.38 5.39 12.31
C GLY A 64 10.46 5.65 13.81
N ARG A 65 9.57 5.06 14.60
CA ARG A 65 9.58 5.18 16.07
C ARG A 65 10.76 4.48 16.74
#